data_AF-A0A3R7DD13-F1
#
_entry.id   AF-A0A3R7DD13-F1
#
_cell.length_a   1.000
_cell.length_b   1.000
_cell.length_c   1.000
_cell.angle_alpha   90.00
_cell.angle_beta   90.00
_cell.angle_gamma   90.00
#
_symmetry.space_group_name_H-M   'P 1'
#
loop_
_entity.id
_entity.type
_entity.pdbx_description
1 polymer ?
#
loop_
_entity_poly.entity_id
_entity_poly.type
_entity_poly.pdbx_seq_one_letter_code
_entity_poly.pdbx_strand_id
1 'polypeptide(L)'
;MNIYIYQPKNFSLTKFFVGGLHGKEGKATEPILKKFVLEGGSTNSRLIVIPALCRKRKYVSTLNKSYYETRVGRKLLGLIQKYKPNIYVELHCYREAAYKLLTDPKRKEKKGVPPLVEVKNGVLIGSVSPHLLSKFNFDFAVVLEFPCKKPDSQEIILNLLRIIKNAENPKEILDSWSLKYLCSISKALKLYRD
;
A
#
# COMPACT_ATOMS: atom_id res chain seq x y z
N MET A 1 -13.25 9.82 -9.70
CA MET A 1 -12.28 9.32 -8.69
C MET A 1 -12.71 9.91 -7.38
N ASN A 2 -12.98 9.08 -6.39
CA ASN A 2 -13.44 9.55 -5.08
C ASN A 2 -12.24 9.65 -4.15
N ILE A 3 -12.19 10.73 -3.38
CA ILE A 3 -11.25 10.91 -2.27
C ILE A 3 -12.10 10.99 -1.01
N TYR A 4 -11.84 10.11 -0.06
CA TYR A 4 -12.47 10.12 1.25
C TYR A 4 -11.48 10.71 2.24
N ILE A 5 -11.91 11.69 3.02
CA ILE A 5 -11.08 12.38 4.00
C ILE A 5 -11.81 12.34 5.33
N TYR A 6 -11.18 11.73 6.33
CA TYR A 6 -11.57 11.87 7.73
C TYR A 6 -10.53 12.74 8.41
N GLN A 7 -10.98 13.81 9.04
CA GLN A 7 -10.09 14.77 9.68
C GLN A 7 -10.65 15.17 11.04
N PRO A 8 -10.06 14.67 12.14
CA PRO A 8 -10.33 15.18 13.48
C PRO A 8 -9.94 16.66 13.60
N LYS A 9 -10.50 17.36 14.60
CA LYS A 9 -10.13 18.77 14.89
C LYS A 9 -8.63 18.91 15.18
N ASN A 10 -8.09 17.99 15.97
CA ASN A 10 -6.67 17.89 16.29
C ASN A 10 -6.16 16.53 15.80
N PHE A 11 -5.09 16.52 15.01
CA PHE A 11 -4.45 15.29 14.55
C PHE A 11 -2.93 15.48 14.48
N SER A 12 -2.19 14.43 14.81
CA SER A 12 -0.72 14.43 14.77
C SER A 12 -0.14 13.75 13.53
N LEU A 13 -0.91 12.83 12.92
CA LEU A 13 -0.49 12.06 11.76
C LEU A 13 -1.43 12.24 10.58
N THR A 14 -0.84 12.24 9.38
CA THR A 14 -1.58 12.09 8.13
C THR A 14 -1.28 10.73 7.50
N LYS A 15 -2.33 9.93 7.27
CA LYS A 15 -2.25 8.60 6.69
C LYS A 15 -2.92 8.59 5.32
N PHE A 16 -2.21 8.14 4.30
CA PHE A 16 -2.68 8.14 2.92
C PHE A 16 -2.69 6.74 2.33
N PHE A 17 -3.89 6.26 2.01
CA PHE A 17 -4.15 4.95 1.41
C PHE A 17 -4.61 5.13 -0.03
N VAL A 18 -3.99 4.41 -0.95
CA VAL A 18 -4.32 4.51 -2.37
C VAL A 18 -4.36 3.14 -3.04
N GLY A 19 -5.44 2.88 -3.78
CA GLY A 19 -5.57 1.71 -4.65
C GLY A 19 -5.69 2.09 -6.12
N GLY A 20 -5.65 1.09 -6.99
CA GLY A 20 -5.90 1.27 -8.43
C GLY A 20 -4.84 2.10 -9.16
N LEU A 21 -3.57 1.90 -8.81
CA LEU A 21 -2.44 2.57 -9.46
C LEU A 21 -2.21 2.05 -10.89
N HIS A 22 -2.48 0.76 -11.14
CA HIS A 22 -2.25 0.16 -12.46
C HIS A 22 -3.50 -0.35 -13.16
N GLY A 23 -3.46 -0.26 -14.49
CA GLY A 23 -4.29 -1.08 -15.38
C GLY A 23 -5.77 -1.09 -15.02
N LYS A 24 -6.25 -2.29 -14.63
CA LYS A 24 -7.61 -2.56 -14.16
C LYS A 24 -7.65 -2.94 -12.67
N GLU A 25 -6.55 -2.76 -11.93
CA GLU A 25 -6.44 -3.14 -10.50
C GLU A 25 -7.48 -2.42 -9.64
N GLY A 26 -7.89 -1.21 -10.05
CA GLY A 26 -8.95 -0.45 -9.39
C GLY A 26 -10.25 -1.23 -9.22
N LYS A 27 -10.56 -2.21 -10.09
CA LYS A 27 -11.73 -3.09 -9.93
C LYS A 27 -11.67 -3.97 -8.69
N ALA A 28 -10.47 -4.34 -8.25
CA ALA A 28 -10.26 -5.19 -7.09
C ALA A 28 -9.98 -4.38 -5.82
N THR A 29 -9.23 -3.27 -5.93
CA THR A 29 -8.88 -2.45 -4.76
C THR A 29 -10.05 -1.59 -4.30
N GLU A 30 -10.90 -1.12 -5.21
CA GLU A 30 -11.99 -0.19 -4.89
C GLU A 30 -13.01 -0.77 -3.91
N PRO A 31 -13.54 -1.99 -4.07
CA PRO A 31 -14.49 -2.57 -3.12
C PRO A 31 -13.91 -2.68 -1.71
N ILE A 32 -12.65 -3.11 -1.58
CA ILE A 32 -11.97 -3.28 -0.29
C ILE A 32 -11.81 -1.93 0.41
N LEU A 33 -11.26 -0.94 -0.29
CA LEU A 33 -11.02 0.39 0.29
C LEU A 33 -12.33 1.15 0.54
N LYS A 34 -13.40 0.89 -0.22
CA LYS A 34 -14.74 1.40 0.11
C LYS A 34 -15.29 0.78 1.39
N LYS A 35 -15.18 -0.53 1.55
CA LYS A 35 -15.57 -1.20 2.81
C LYS A 35 -14.79 -0.63 3.99
N PHE A 36 -13.47 -0.46 3.84
CA PHE A 36 -12.60 0.16 4.84
C PHE A 36 -13.02 1.61 5.20
N VAL A 37 -13.40 2.41 4.21
CA VAL A 37 -13.90 3.79 4.44
C VAL A 37 -15.20 3.78 5.24
N LEU A 38 -16.11 2.84 4.98
CA LEU A 38 -17.38 2.74 5.72
C LEU A 38 -17.19 2.45 7.21
N GLU A 39 -16.04 1.91 7.62
CA GLU A 39 -15.65 1.72 9.03
C GLU A 39 -15.24 3.03 9.73
N GLY A 40 -15.24 4.16 9.02
CA GLY A 40 -14.92 5.48 9.56
C GLY A 40 -13.43 5.74 9.74
N GLY A 41 -13.12 6.94 10.26
CA GLY A 41 -11.76 7.42 10.48
C GLY A 41 -11.05 6.84 11.70
N SER A 42 -9.97 7.51 12.08
CA SER A 42 -9.28 7.37 13.37
C SER A 42 -9.54 8.65 14.18
N THR A 43 -9.54 8.56 15.50
CA THR A 43 -9.79 9.71 16.40
C THR A 43 -8.64 10.71 16.41
N ASN A 44 -7.42 10.26 16.14
CA ASN A 44 -6.18 11.05 16.35
C ASN A 44 -5.37 11.30 15.07
N SER A 45 -5.81 10.79 13.92
CA SER A 45 -5.10 10.94 12.65
C SER A 45 -6.01 11.36 11.50
N ARG A 46 -5.46 12.20 10.61
CA ARG A 46 -6.09 12.53 9.34
C ARG A 46 -5.93 11.33 8.40
N LEU A 47 -7.06 10.79 7.94
CA LEU A 47 -7.10 9.64 7.04
C LEU A 47 -7.54 10.10 5.64
N ILE A 48 -6.70 9.90 4.64
CA ILE A 48 -7.03 10.08 3.22
C ILE A 48 -7.08 8.71 2.56
N VAL A 49 -8.20 8.39 1.91
CA VAL A 49 -8.36 7.13 1.17
C VAL A 49 -8.80 7.41 -0.27
N ILE A 50 -8.07 6.82 -1.22
CA ILE A 50 -8.44 6.80 -2.65
C ILE A 50 -8.62 5.35 -3.08
N PRO A 51 -9.86 4.84 -3.13
CA PRO A 51 -10.10 3.42 -3.43
C PRO A 51 -9.60 2.95 -4.80
N ALA A 52 -9.68 3.83 -5.80
CA ALA A 52 -9.13 3.61 -7.13
C ALA A 52 -8.70 4.94 -7.77
N LEU A 53 -7.39 5.13 -7.88
CA LEU A 53 -6.78 6.27 -8.58
C LEU A 53 -7.07 6.19 -10.09
N CYS A 54 -7.10 4.98 -10.64
CA CYS A 54 -7.52 4.67 -12.00
C CYS A 54 -8.33 3.35 -12.04
N ARG A 55 -9.27 3.24 -12.99
CA ARG A 55 -10.09 2.02 -13.18
C ARG A 55 -9.77 1.24 -14.46
N LYS A 56 -9.22 1.90 -15.48
CA LYS A 56 -8.85 1.28 -16.76
C LYS A 56 -7.81 2.14 -17.46
N ARG A 57 -6.62 1.59 -17.64
CA ARG A 57 -5.54 2.16 -18.47
C ARG A 57 -4.59 1.07 -18.94
N LYS A 58 -3.61 1.44 -19.78
CA LYS A 58 -2.43 0.60 -20.03
C LYS A 58 -1.64 0.43 -18.71
N TYR A 59 -1.21 -0.79 -18.44
CA TYR A 59 -0.35 -1.09 -17.30
C TYR A 59 1.03 -0.45 -17.53
N VAL A 60 1.52 0.25 -16.50
CA VAL A 60 2.90 0.76 -16.41
C VAL A 60 3.30 0.53 -14.96
N SER A 61 4.41 -0.16 -14.71
CA SER A 61 4.86 -0.47 -13.35
C SER A 61 5.34 0.78 -12.62
N THR A 62 5.02 0.91 -11.32
CA THR A 62 5.58 1.94 -10.42
C THR A 62 7.10 1.86 -10.27
N LEU A 63 7.72 0.74 -10.63
CA LEU A 63 9.18 0.58 -10.68
C LEU A 63 9.81 1.22 -11.93
N ASN A 64 9.01 1.61 -12.92
CA ASN A 64 9.51 2.35 -14.07
C ASN A 64 9.34 3.85 -13.82
N LYS A 65 10.43 4.62 -13.92
CA LYS A 65 10.40 6.09 -13.78
C LYS A 65 9.32 6.77 -14.64
N SER A 66 9.07 6.25 -15.85
CA SER A 66 8.02 6.77 -16.76
C SER A 66 6.60 6.66 -16.21
N TYR A 67 6.34 5.79 -15.21
CA TYR A 67 5.03 5.76 -14.52
C TYR A 67 4.67 7.13 -13.97
N TYR A 68 5.64 7.81 -13.35
CA TYR A 68 5.48 9.11 -12.70
C TYR A 68 5.28 10.25 -13.70
N GLU A 69 5.58 10.02 -14.98
CA GLU A 69 5.30 10.93 -16.09
C GLU A 69 3.92 10.67 -16.72
N THR A 70 3.24 9.58 -16.36
CA THR A 70 1.85 9.38 -16.79
C THR A 70 0.90 10.32 -16.06
N ARG A 71 -0.29 10.57 -16.62
CA ARG A 71 -1.35 11.35 -15.96
C ARG A 71 -1.69 10.83 -14.54
N VAL A 72 -1.68 9.51 -14.34
CA VAL A 72 -1.96 8.89 -13.04
C VAL A 72 -0.78 9.07 -12.08
N GLY A 73 0.44 8.87 -12.56
CA GLY A 73 1.65 9.09 -11.76
C GLY A 73 1.79 10.54 -11.31
N ARG A 74 1.67 11.51 -12.23
CA ARG A 74 1.67 12.94 -11.87
C ARG A 74 0.56 13.29 -10.88
N LYS A 75 -0.62 12.70 -11.04
CA LYS A 75 -1.73 12.89 -10.11
C LYS A 75 -1.41 12.34 -8.72
N LEU A 76 -0.83 11.14 -8.65
CA LEU A 76 -0.36 10.56 -7.39
C LEU A 76 0.65 11.47 -6.71
N LEU A 77 1.68 11.92 -7.43
CA LEU A 77 2.69 12.84 -6.92
C LEU A 77 2.07 14.13 -6.38
N GLY A 78 1.14 14.74 -7.13
CA GLY A 78 0.45 15.96 -6.69
C GLY A 78 -0.40 15.76 -5.43
N LEU A 79 -1.01 14.58 -5.27
CA LEU A 79 -1.78 14.25 -4.06
C LEU A 79 -0.87 14.03 -2.86
N ILE A 80 0.25 13.32 -3.02
CA ILE A 80 1.25 13.14 -1.96
C ILE A 80 1.81 14.50 -1.54
N GLN A 81 2.18 15.36 -2.51
CA GLN A 81 2.67 16.72 -2.25
C GLN A 81 1.63 17.57 -1.50
N LYS A 82 0.34 17.45 -1.87
CA LYS A 82 -0.75 18.19 -1.24
C LYS A 82 -0.99 17.78 0.21
N TYR A 83 -1.01 16.47 0.47
CA TYR A 83 -1.41 15.95 1.79
C TYR A 83 -0.24 15.69 2.74
N LYS A 84 0.99 15.59 2.23
CA LYS A 84 2.22 15.36 3.00
C LYS A 84 2.06 14.25 4.07
N PRO A 85 1.72 13.02 3.66
CA PRO A 85 1.43 11.97 4.62
C PRO A 85 2.69 11.53 5.39
N ASN A 86 2.52 11.23 6.68
CA ASN A 86 3.50 10.51 7.48
C ASN A 86 3.53 9.03 7.08
N ILE A 87 2.33 8.47 6.87
CA ILE A 87 2.13 7.05 6.56
C ILE A 87 1.53 6.93 5.17
N TYR A 88 2.19 6.17 4.29
CA TYR A 88 1.74 5.96 2.92
C TYR A 88 1.54 4.47 2.61
N VAL A 89 0.38 4.12 2.07
CA VAL A 89 -0.02 2.73 1.82
C VAL A 89 -0.52 2.57 0.40
N GLU A 90 0.15 1.73 -0.38
CA GLU A 90 -0.30 1.33 -1.71
C GLU A 90 -0.98 -0.04 -1.64
N LEU A 91 -2.23 -0.10 -2.09
CA LEU A 91 -2.95 -1.35 -2.24
C LEU A 91 -2.98 -1.75 -3.72
N HIS A 92 -2.44 -2.92 -4.02
CA HIS A 92 -2.41 -3.51 -5.35
C HIS A 92 -3.07 -4.88 -5.36
N CYS A 93 -3.35 -5.37 -6.57
CA CYS A 93 -3.68 -6.77 -6.74
C CYS A 93 -2.86 -7.40 -7.87
N TYR A 94 -2.56 -8.68 -7.73
CA TYR A 94 -1.80 -9.43 -8.72
C TYR A 94 -2.60 -10.62 -9.28
N ARG A 95 -2.21 -11.08 -10.47
CA ARG A 95 -2.72 -12.34 -11.04
C ARG A 95 -1.89 -13.49 -10.48
N GLU A 96 -2.48 -14.63 -10.20
CA GLU A 96 -1.77 -15.77 -9.57
C GLU A 96 -0.43 -16.14 -10.22
N ALA A 97 -0.34 -16.10 -11.56
CA ALA A 97 0.90 -16.33 -12.30
C ALA A 97 2.05 -15.38 -11.93
N ALA A 98 1.75 -14.18 -11.43
CA ALA A 98 2.74 -13.20 -10.99
C ALA A 98 3.30 -13.49 -9.59
N TYR A 99 2.67 -14.35 -8.79
CA TYR A 99 3.09 -14.62 -7.40
C TYR A 99 4.57 -15.00 -7.33
N LYS A 100 5.01 -15.99 -8.13
CA LYS A 100 6.40 -16.46 -8.13
C LYS A 100 7.40 -15.36 -8.51
N LEU A 101 6.99 -14.41 -9.35
CA LEU A 101 7.84 -13.28 -9.75
C LEU A 101 7.91 -12.20 -8.66
N LEU A 102 6.83 -12.02 -7.91
CA LEU A 102 6.74 -11.05 -6.82
C LEU A 102 7.52 -11.51 -5.59
N THR A 103 7.52 -12.81 -5.30
CA THR A 103 8.20 -13.41 -4.15
C THR A 103 9.57 -14.01 -4.46
N ASP A 104 10.07 -13.86 -5.70
CA ASP A 104 11.35 -14.41 -6.15
C ASP A 104 12.51 -13.91 -5.26
N PRO A 105 13.24 -14.79 -4.55
CA PRO A 105 14.38 -14.38 -3.72
C PRO A 105 15.44 -13.57 -4.48
N LYS A 106 15.57 -13.78 -5.79
CA LYS A 106 16.49 -13.06 -6.68
C LYS A 106 15.88 -11.80 -7.29
N ARG A 107 14.70 -11.34 -6.82
CA ARG A 107 14.03 -10.14 -7.35
C ARG A 107 14.89 -8.89 -7.19
N LYS A 108 15.70 -8.79 -6.13
CA LYS A 108 16.64 -7.66 -5.94
C LYS A 108 17.65 -7.60 -7.08
N GLU A 109 18.26 -8.73 -7.43
CA GLU A 109 19.20 -8.85 -8.56
C GLU A 109 18.50 -8.59 -9.91
N LYS A 110 17.31 -9.19 -10.12
CA LYS A 110 16.61 -9.17 -11.42
C LYS A 110 15.88 -7.86 -11.70
N LYS A 111 15.45 -7.13 -10.67
CA LYS A 111 14.52 -5.99 -10.76
C LYS A 111 14.99 -4.75 -9.99
N GLY A 112 16.10 -4.83 -9.26
CA GLY A 112 16.60 -3.74 -8.43
C GLY A 112 15.78 -3.47 -7.17
N VAL A 113 14.83 -4.34 -6.82
CA VAL A 113 13.96 -4.21 -5.63
C VAL A 113 13.77 -5.56 -4.94
N PRO A 114 13.68 -5.59 -3.60
CA PRO A 114 13.57 -6.84 -2.85
C PRO A 114 12.30 -7.63 -3.18
N PRO A 115 12.28 -8.96 -2.94
CA PRO A 115 11.06 -9.76 -3.01
C PRO A 115 10.00 -9.22 -2.07
N LEU A 116 8.73 -9.36 -2.46
CA LEU A 116 7.63 -9.23 -1.52
C LEU A 116 7.58 -10.47 -0.62
N VAL A 117 7.12 -10.28 0.61
CA VAL A 117 6.99 -11.34 1.61
C VAL A 117 5.53 -11.69 1.80
N GLU A 118 5.19 -12.97 1.70
CA GLU A 118 3.84 -13.43 2.01
C GLU A 118 3.58 -13.40 3.51
N VAL A 119 2.47 -12.79 3.88
CA VAL A 119 1.94 -12.73 5.24
C VAL A 119 0.98 -13.89 5.47
N LYS A 120 -0.06 -14.03 4.64
CA LYS A 120 -1.06 -15.11 4.71
C LYS A 120 -1.96 -15.13 3.47
N ASN A 121 -2.36 -16.31 3.00
CA ASN A 121 -3.33 -16.50 1.90
C ASN A 121 -3.02 -15.67 0.64
N GLY A 122 -1.74 -15.58 0.24
CA GLY A 122 -1.27 -14.78 -0.87
C GLY A 122 -1.24 -13.27 -0.61
N VAL A 123 -1.58 -12.78 0.58
CA VAL A 123 -1.35 -11.37 0.91
C VAL A 123 0.14 -11.14 1.07
N LEU A 124 0.67 -10.21 0.28
CA LEU A 124 2.09 -9.87 0.22
C LEU A 124 2.32 -8.47 0.80
N ILE A 125 3.45 -8.31 1.49
CA ILE A 125 3.97 -7.02 1.94
C ILE A 125 5.26 -6.68 1.20
N GLY A 126 5.39 -5.42 0.78
CA GLY A 126 6.52 -4.93 0.00
C GLY A 126 6.92 -3.52 0.40
N SER A 127 8.13 -3.10 0.00
CA SER A 127 8.51 -1.70 0.01
C SER A 127 7.87 -0.95 -1.17
N VAL A 128 7.59 0.33 -0.96
CA VAL A 128 7.15 1.24 -2.02
C VAL A 128 8.30 1.49 -3.00
N SER A 129 7.96 1.82 -4.25
CA SER A 129 8.95 2.08 -5.30
C SER A 129 10.05 3.05 -4.85
N PRO A 130 11.35 2.73 -5.07
CA PRO A 130 12.46 3.62 -4.75
C PRO A 130 12.35 4.99 -5.42
N HIS A 131 11.70 5.08 -6.59
CA HIS A 131 11.46 6.35 -7.27
C HIS A 131 10.48 7.27 -6.54
N LEU A 132 9.59 6.72 -5.71
CA LEU A 132 8.71 7.51 -4.85
C LEU A 132 9.42 7.91 -3.56
N LEU A 133 10.16 6.96 -2.96
CA LEU A 133 10.95 7.19 -1.74
C LEU A 133 12.06 8.23 -1.97
N SER A 134 12.62 8.32 -3.19
CA SER A 134 13.60 9.35 -3.52
C SER A 134 13.01 10.76 -3.66
N LYS A 135 11.67 10.90 -3.64
CA LYS A 135 10.96 12.19 -3.78
C LYS A 135 10.24 12.64 -2.53
N PHE A 136 9.89 11.71 -1.64
CA PHE A 136 9.10 11.99 -0.46
C PHE A 136 9.65 11.21 0.73
N ASN A 137 9.66 11.88 1.88
CA ASN A 137 9.98 11.25 3.14
C ASN A 137 8.68 10.79 3.83
N PHE A 138 8.61 9.51 4.17
CA PHE A 138 7.50 8.93 4.93
C PHE A 138 8.09 8.30 6.19
N ASP A 139 7.41 8.47 7.32
CA ASP A 139 7.76 7.77 8.56
C ASP A 139 7.46 6.27 8.43
N PHE A 140 6.50 5.90 7.56
CA PHE A 140 6.20 4.53 7.18
C PHE A 140 5.59 4.48 5.78
N ALA A 141 6.12 3.59 4.92
CA ALA A 141 5.58 3.36 3.59
C ALA A 141 5.52 1.87 3.27
N VAL A 142 4.37 1.38 2.79
CA VAL A 142 4.19 -0.05 2.51
C VAL A 142 3.33 -0.31 1.27
N VAL A 143 3.71 -1.35 0.53
CA VAL A 143 2.89 -1.97 -0.50
C VAL A 143 2.20 -3.18 0.10
N LEU A 144 0.88 -3.24 -0.02
CA LEU A 144 0.07 -4.43 0.23
C LEU A 144 -0.41 -4.97 -1.11
N GLU A 145 -0.09 -6.21 -1.44
CA GLU A 145 -0.66 -6.89 -2.61
C GLU A 145 -1.49 -8.11 -2.22
N PHE A 146 -2.51 -8.41 -3.02
CA PHE A 146 -3.33 -9.60 -2.86
C PHE A 146 -3.73 -10.20 -4.22
N PRO A 147 -4.08 -11.50 -4.29
CA PRO A 147 -4.58 -12.08 -5.53
C PRO A 147 -5.90 -11.43 -5.95
N CYS A 148 -6.00 -10.89 -7.17
CA CYS A 148 -7.19 -10.17 -7.62
C CYS A 148 -8.49 -11.02 -7.61
N LYS A 149 -8.38 -12.36 -7.57
CA LYS A 149 -9.50 -13.31 -7.66
C LYS A 149 -9.66 -14.21 -6.42
N LYS A 150 -9.06 -13.85 -5.28
CA LYS A 150 -9.14 -14.66 -4.04
C LYS A 150 -9.84 -13.89 -2.91
N PRO A 151 -11.12 -14.17 -2.61
CA PRO A 151 -11.88 -13.47 -1.58
C PRO A 151 -11.26 -13.55 -0.18
N ASP A 152 -10.68 -14.71 0.19
CA ASP A 152 -10.09 -14.95 1.52
C ASP A 152 -8.95 -13.99 1.88
N SER A 153 -8.32 -13.37 0.88
CA SER A 153 -7.25 -12.39 1.07
C SER A 153 -7.80 -11.02 1.50
N GLN A 154 -9.08 -10.72 1.24
CA GLN A 154 -9.66 -9.39 1.52
C GLN A 154 -9.73 -9.09 3.02
N GLU A 155 -10.13 -10.06 3.84
CA GLU A 155 -10.23 -9.84 5.29
C GLU A 155 -8.85 -9.66 5.93
N ILE A 156 -7.83 -10.35 5.40
CA ILE A 156 -6.44 -10.15 5.84
C ILE A 156 -5.98 -8.72 5.49
N ILE A 157 -6.25 -8.25 4.26
CA ILE A 157 -5.96 -6.87 3.86
C ILE A 157 -6.68 -5.88 4.78
N LEU A 158 -7.98 -6.02 5.00
CA LEU A 158 -8.74 -5.12 5.87
C LEU A 158 -8.15 -5.07 7.27
N ASN A 159 -7.74 -6.21 7.83
CA ASN A 159 -7.09 -6.26 9.13
C ASN A 159 -5.74 -5.53 9.15
N LEU A 160 -4.90 -5.68 8.12
CA LEU A 160 -3.65 -4.92 8.00
C LEU A 160 -3.93 -3.41 7.89
N LEU A 161 -4.92 -3.02 7.08
CA LEU A 161 -5.34 -1.62 6.91
C LEU A 161 -5.88 -1.02 8.20
N ARG A 162 -6.69 -1.76 8.98
CA ARG A 162 -7.22 -1.34 10.29
C ARG A 162 -6.11 -1.10 11.30
N ILE A 163 -5.11 -1.97 11.36
CA ILE A 163 -3.94 -1.77 12.23
C ILE A 163 -3.24 -0.47 11.86
N ILE A 164 -2.95 -0.24 10.58
CA ILE A 164 -2.33 1.03 10.13
C ILE A 164 -3.25 2.22 10.46
N LYS A 165 -4.57 2.09 10.25
CA LYS A 165 -5.56 3.15 10.53
C LYS A 165 -5.52 3.60 11.98
N ASN A 166 -5.37 2.66 12.90
CA ASN A 166 -5.51 2.92 14.34
C ASN A 166 -4.18 3.21 15.05
N ALA A 167 -3.04 2.83 14.49
CA ALA A 167 -1.73 3.04 15.11
C ALA A 167 -1.38 4.52 15.31
N GLU A 168 -0.78 4.88 16.44
CA GLU A 168 -0.39 6.27 16.72
C GLU A 168 1.01 6.62 16.21
N ASN A 169 1.77 5.62 15.78
CA ASN A 169 3.11 5.77 15.21
C ASN A 169 3.50 4.52 14.37
N PRO A 170 4.55 4.60 13.53
CA PRO A 170 5.04 3.45 12.76
C PRO A 170 5.42 2.23 13.57
N LYS A 171 5.95 2.41 14.79
CA LYS A 171 6.41 1.31 15.64
C LYS A 171 5.25 0.41 16.06
N GLU A 172 4.10 0.98 16.44
CA GLU A 172 2.90 0.22 16.77
C GLU A 172 2.37 -0.64 15.61
N ILE A 173 2.52 -0.17 14.37
CA ILE A 173 2.16 -0.95 13.17
C ILE A 173 3.03 -2.20 13.11
N LEU A 174 4.35 -2.01 13.22
CA LEU A 174 5.32 -3.09 13.15
C LEU A 174 5.19 -4.08 14.31
N ASP A 175 4.99 -3.60 15.53
CA ASP A 175 4.78 -4.44 16.71
C ASP A 175 3.51 -5.28 16.56
N SER A 176 2.39 -4.65 16.19
CA SER A 176 1.10 -5.33 15.97
C SER A 176 1.18 -6.37 14.85
N TRP A 177 1.82 -6.03 13.74
CA TRP A 177 2.02 -6.97 12.65
C TRP A 177 2.97 -8.11 13.04
N SER A 178 4.04 -7.81 13.78
CA SER A 178 5.01 -8.82 14.23
C SER A 178 4.36 -9.81 15.17
N LEU A 179 3.50 -9.38 16.10
CA LEU A 179 2.76 -10.29 16.98
C LEU A 179 1.83 -11.23 16.19
N LYS A 180 1.18 -10.72 15.14
CA LYS A 180 0.19 -11.48 14.37
C LYS A 180 0.80 -12.34 13.25
N TYR A 181 1.95 -11.95 12.73
CA TYR A 181 2.58 -12.52 11.53
C TYR A 181 4.11 -12.68 11.67
N LEU A 182 4.54 -13.14 12.85
CA LEU A 182 5.93 -13.25 13.34
C LEU A 182 7.00 -13.49 12.25
N CYS A 183 6.97 -14.65 11.59
CA CYS A 183 8.01 -15.05 10.63
C CYS A 183 8.04 -14.15 9.39
N SER A 184 6.87 -13.74 8.89
CA SER A 184 6.75 -12.93 7.68
C SER A 184 7.23 -11.50 7.90
N ILE A 185 6.87 -10.87 9.02
CA ILE A 185 7.29 -9.49 9.30
C ILE A 185 8.77 -9.43 9.63
N SER A 186 9.30 -10.39 10.40
CA SER A 186 10.75 -10.48 10.65
C SER A 186 11.55 -10.60 9.34
N LYS A 187 11.08 -11.44 8.40
CA LYS A 187 11.70 -11.55 7.07
C LYS A 187 11.61 -10.25 6.28
N ALA A 188 10.47 -9.58 6.28
CA ALA A 188 10.30 -8.30 5.58
C ALA A 188 11.21 -7.21 6.16
N LEU A 189 11.30 -7.10 7.49
CA LEU A 189 12.18 -6.13 8.15
C LEU A 189 13.65 -6.36 7.81
N LYS A 190 14.09 -7.62 7.67
CA LYS A 190 15.46 -7.92 7.21
C LYS A 190 15.70 -7.52 5.75
N LEU A 191 14.68 -7.59 4.90
CA LEU A 191 14.78 -7.29 3.47
C LEU A 191 14.69 -5.80 3.13
N TYR A 192 14.04 -5.01 3.98
CA TYR A 192 13.70 -3.60 3.70
C TYR A 192 14.41 -2.60 4.62
N ARG A 193 15.42 -3.04 5.37
CA ARG A 193 16.24 -2.20 6.27
C ARG A 193 17.37 -1.43 5.55
N ASP A 194 17.49 -1.60 4.25
CA ASP A 194 18.52 -0.96 3.40
C ASP A 194 18.11 0.43 2.93
#